data_AF-A0A5D2D3N4-F1
#
_entry.id   AF-A0A5D2D3N4-F1
#
_cell.length_a   1.000
_cell.length_b   1.000
_cell.length_c   1.000
_cell.angle_alpha   90.00
_cell.angle_beta   90.00
_cell.angle_gamma   90.00
#
_symmetry.space_group_name_H-M   'P 1'
#
loop_
_entity.id
_entity.type
_entity.pdbx_description
1 polymer ?
#
loop_
_entity_poly.entity_id
_entity_poly.type
_entity_poly.pdbx_seq_one_letter_code
_entity_poly.pdbx_strand_id
1 'polypeptide(L)'
;MTPSNEFQTGGPHKQDLTSHVGPTALSMFVSTHYTGTEIDTFYKEGEAWKKVFGPVLIYLNSASSKDDDHRKILWNDAKRQLSEEIESWPYNFTRSEDFPHSQQRGQVNGQLLVQDRYMDKQLMQAKSAFVGLAPPGEADSWQKEGKGLPIWTQTDEIGRFNIKNVRPGVYNLYAWAHGFIGSYKLDLDITILPGNKIELNTLIYDPPRNGPTLWEIGIPDRTAAEFFIPEPYPQYVNSITNDGADKFRQYGLWDRYSDIYRDSDLVYTVGTSNYSKDWFFAHVPRKIGDDRCRPTTWQIKYNLQDVNNRGTYTLQMAIAAASFAEVEVQFNDPNSDRPHFTTKRIGYDNAVPRHGIHGLYRLYSIEVPGYRFRKGSNTIYLTQTRSDNSFEAVMYDYIRLEGPNSLHN
;
A
#
# COMPACT_ATOMS: atom_id res chain seq x y z
N MET A 1 -2.72 22.78 -7.34
CA MET A 1 -4.02 22.18 -7.00
C MET A 1 -4.40 21.22 -8.10
N THR A 2 -4.90 20.05 -7.73
CA THR A 2 -5.22 18.95 -8.64
C THR A 2 -6.64 18.48 -8.33
N PRO A 3 -7.66 18.91 -9.09
CA PRO A 3 -9.07 18.62 -8.77
C PRO A 3 -9.47 17.18 -9.09
N SER A 4 -8.64 16.45 -9.85
CA SER A 4 -8.85 15.05 -10.19
C SER A 4 -7.52 14.33 -10.31
N ASN A 5 -7.51 13.08 -9.86
CA ASN A 5 -6.37 12.18 -9.97
C ASN A 5 -6.45 11.28 -11.21
N GLU A 6 -7.36 11.53 -12.18
CA GLU A 6 -7.56 10.63 -13.35
C GLU A 6 -6.28 10.39 -14.18
N PHE A 7 -5.34 11.33 -14.14
CA PHE A 7 -4.08 11.25 -14.89
C PHE A 7 -2.90 10.68 -14.09
N GLN A 8 -3.09 10.52 -12.77
CA GLN A 8 -2.05 9.98 -11.89
C GLN A 8 -1.83 8.49 -12.19
N THR A 9 -0.68 7.98 -11.76
CA THR A 9 -0.23 6.60 -12.00
C THR A 9 -0.22 5.81 -10.70
N GLY A 10 -0.27 4.49 -10.78
CA GLY A 10 -0.07 3.59 -9.62
C GLY A 10 -1.22 3.53 -8.61
N GLY A 11 -2.41 4.05 -8.97
CA GLY A 11 -3.62 3.96 -8.15
C GLY A 11 -3.61 4.86 -6.89
N PRO A 12 -4.59 4.67 -5.99
CA PRO A 12 -4.91 5.64 -4.95
C PRO A 12 -3.88 5.73 -3.81
N HIS A 13 -2.94 4.79 -3.73
CA HIS A 13 -1.91 4.73 -2.68
C HIS A 13 -0.56 5.27 -3.16
N LYS A 14 -0.43 5.56 -4.46
CA LYS A 14 0.84 6.08 -4.94
C LYS A 14 1.06 7.48 -4.39
N GLN A 15 2.14 7.62 -3.65
CA GLN A 15 2.67 8.91 -3.22
C GLN A 15 3.79 9.40 -4.15
N ASP A 16 4.01 10.71 -4.15
CA ASP A 16 5.10 11.36 -4.90
C ASP A 16 5.45 12.72 -4.28
N LEU A 17 6.47 13.36 -4.84
CA LEU A 17 6.93 14.68 -4.41
C LEU A 17 5.88 15.76 -4.73
N THR A 18 5.55 16.58 -3.73
CA THR A 18 4.73 17.79 -3.90
C THR A 18 5.56 19.07 -3.81
N SER A 19 6.80 18.97 -3.32
CA SER A 19 7.76 20.05 -3.13
C SER A 19 9.19 19.51 -3.21
N HIS A 20 10.17 20.40 -3.39
CA HIS A 20 11.61 20.08 -3.36
C HIS A 20 12.40 21.15 -2.60
N VAL A 21 13.71 20.92 -2.38
CA VAL A 21 14.63 21.87 -1.74
C VAL A 21 14.49 23.28 -2.34
N GLY A 22 14.28 24.27 -1.48
CA GLY A 22 14.00 25.66 -1.87
C GLY A 22 12.52 25.94 -2.11
N PRO A 23 12.17 27.07 -2.75
CA PRO A 23 10.78 27.44 -3.03
C PRO A 23 10.25 26.75 -4.30
N THR A 24 10.31 25.40 -4.35
CA THR A 24 9.90 24.62 -5.51
C THR A 24 8.63 23.84 -5.22
N ALA A 25 7.52 24.20 -5.87
CA ALA A 25 6.30 23.40 -5.87
C ALA A 25 6.30 22.44 -7.07
N LEU A 26 5.92 21.19 -6.85
CA LEU A 26 5.93 20.14 -7.88
C LEU A 26 4.52 19.60 -8.12
N SER A 27 4.25 19.25 -9.37
CA SER A 27 3.13 18.40 -9.76
C SER A 27 3.68 17.23 -10.56
N MET A 28 3.98 16.15 -9.87
CA MET A 28 4.50 14.94 -10.49
C MET A 28 3.38 14.25 -11.28
N PHE A 29 3.67 13.94 -12.55
CA PHE A 29 2.74 13.23 -13.44
C PHE A 29 3.04 11.74 -13.51
N VAL A 30 4.32 11.41 -13.62
CA VAL A 30 4.83 10.04 -13.64
C VAL A 30 6.17 10.03 -12.93
N SER A 31 6.40 9.03 -12.09
CA SER A 31 7.73 8.73 -11.56
C SER A 31 7.78 7.29 -11.09
N THR A 32 9.00 6.77 -10.94
CA THR A 32 9.26 5.48 -10.30
C THR A 32 9.28 5.57 -8.77
N HIS A 33 9.06 6.74 -8.18
CA HIS A 33 9.07 6.91 -6.73
C HIS A 33 7.96 6.08 -6.09
N TYR A 34 8.30 5.33 -5.04
CA TYR A 34 7.39 4.50 -4.25
C TYR A 34 6.73 3.34 -5.01
N THR A 35 7.12 3.08 -6.25
CA THR A 35 6.62 1.93 -7.04
C THR A 35 7.74 1.17 -7.75
N GLY A 36 8.87 1.83 -8.01
CA GLY A 36 10.01 1.26 -8.71
C GLY A 36 9.81 1.19 -10.21
N THR A 37 10.64 0.37 -10.89
CA THR A 37 10.56 0.18 -12.34
C THR A 37 9.33 -0.62 -12.79
N GLU A 38 8.56 -1.16 -11.85
CA GLU A 38 7.32 -1.89 -12.16
C GLU A 38 6.20 -1.00 -12.68
N ILE A 39 6.23 0.30 -12.39
CA ILE A 39 5.30 1.30 -12.96
C ILE A 39 5.81 1.86 -14.30
N ASP A 40 7.05 1.53 -14.66
CA ASP A 40 7.67 2.11 -15.85
C ASP A 40 6.95 1.63 -17.11
N THR A 41 6.92 2.51 -18.10
CA THR A 41 6.08 2.35 -19.26
C THR A 41 6.92 2.10 -20.50
N PHE A 42 6.86 0.88 -21.03
CA PHE A 42 7.54 0.51 -22.27
C PHE A 42 6.61 0.64 -23.48
N TYR A 43 7.08 1.33 -24.52
CA TYR A 43 6.37 1.51 -25.79
C TYR A 43 7.05 0.69 -26.87
N LYS A 44 6.28 -0.10 -27.63
CA LYS A 44 6.83 -0.85 -28.77
C LYS A 44 7.04 0.08 -29.96
N GLU A 45 7.98 -0.28 -30.84
CA GLU A 45 8.12 0.42 -32.11
C GLU A 45 6.79 0.41 -32.88
N GLY A 46 6.35 1.59 -33.33
CA GLY A 46 5.06 1.77 -34.00
C GLY A 46 3.84 1.89 -33.08
N GLU A 47 3.99 1.81 -31.76
CA GLU A 47 2.88 2.00 -30.81
C GLU A 47 2.52 3.49 -30.68
N ALA A 48 1.36 3.87 -31.22
CA ALA A 48 0.80 5.19 -30.97
C ALA A 48 0.23 5.24 -29.53
N TRP A 49 0.69 6.20 -28.73
CA TRP A 49 0.20 6.41 -27.37
C TRP A 49 -0.09 7.88 -27.09
N LYS A 50 -1.12 8.13 -26.29
CA LYS A 50 -1.57 9.47 -25.92
C LYS A 50 -2.20 9.46 -24.53
N LYS A 51 -1.86 10.44 -23.71
CA LYS A 51 -2.42 10.67 -22.37
C LYS A 51 -2.52 12.17 -22.11
N VAL A 52 -3.61 12.60 -21.47
CA VAL A 52 -3.75 13.97 -21.00
C VAL A 52 -3.34 14.03 -19.53
N PHE A 53 -2.39 14.90 -19.21
CA PHE A 53 -1.98 15.19 -17.84
C PHE A 53 -2.65 16.47 -17.35
N GLY A 54 -3.17 16.46 -16.13
CA GLY A 54 -3.93 17.57 -15.57
C GLY A 54 -5.42 17.56 -15.93
N PRO A 55 -6.10 18.72 -15.84
CA PRO A 55 -5.52 20.03 -15.55
C PRO A 55 -4.95 20.18 -14.14
N VAL A 56 -3.89 20.98 -14.02
CA VAL A 56 -3.29 21.37 -12.74
C VAL A 56 -3.33 22.89 -12.64
N LEU A 57 -3.89 23.40 -11.55
CA LEU A 57 -3.94 24.83 -11.27
C LEU A 57 -2.79 25.23 -10.37
N ILE A 58 -1.98 26.20 -10.83
CA ILE A 58 -1.07 26.95 -9.96
C ILE A 58 -1.85 28.14 -9.42
N TYR A 59 -2.20 28.09 -8.15
CA TYR A 59 -2.96 29.14 -7.47
C TYR A 59 -2.04 29.98 -6.63
N LEU A 60 -2.06 31.29 -6.86
CA LEU A 60 -1.27 32.27 -6.11
C LEU A 60 -2.22 33.13 -5.28
N ASN A 61 -2.13 33.01 -3.95
CA ASN A 61 -2.88 33.85 -3.02
C ASN A 61 -1.96 34.71 -2.17
N SER A 62 -2.55 35.65 -1.44
CA SER A 62 -1.83 36.63 -0.63
C SER A 62 -2.58 36.92 0.66
N ALA A 63 -1.84 37.18 1.73
CA ALA A 63 -2.34 37.69 3.00
C ALA A 63 -1.47 38.87 3.45
N SER A 64 -2.01 39.76 4.28
CA SER A 64 -1.24 40.89 4.80
C SER A 64 -0.18 40.37 5.76
N SER A 65 1.06 40.84 5.65
CA SER A 65 2.10 40.53 6.63
C SER A 65 1.81 41.08 8.03
N LYS A 66 0.80 41.94 8.15
CA LYS A 66 0.29 42.47 9.43
C LYS A 66 -0.76 41.55 10.09
N ASP A 67 -1.22 40.51 9.40
CA ASP A 67 -2.17 39.55 9.97
C ASP A 67 -1.41 38.56 10.86
N ASP A 68 -1.81 38.48 12.14
CA ASP A 68 -1.17 37.64 13.15
C ASP A 68 -1.10 36.15 12.75
N ASP A 69 -2.02 35.69 11.88
CA ASP A 69 -2.06 34.31 11.37
C ASP A 69 -2.20 34.24 9.84
N HIS A 70 -1.38 35.02 9.13
CA HIS A 70 -1.33 35.01 7.65
C HIS A 70 -1.16 33.60 7.07
N ARG A 71 -0.46 32.67 7.75
CA ARG A 71 -0.28 31.27 7.28
C ARG A 71 -1.59 30.50 7.24
N LYS A 72 -2.39 30.57 8.32
CA LYS A 72 -3.70 29.90 8.36
C LYS A 72 -4.68 30.52 7.38
N ILE A 73 -4.62 31.84 7.17
CA ILE A 73 -5.42 32.54 6.15
C ILE A 73 -5.08 31.98 4.76
N LEU A 74 -3.80 31.96 4.37
CA LEU A 74 -3.34 31.42 3.09
C LEU A 74 -3.75 29.94 2.91
N TRP A 75 -3.61 29.13 3.96
CA TRP A 75 -3.98 27.71 3.94
C TRP A 75 -5.50 27.50 3.77
N ASN A 76 -6.31 28.26 4.50
CA ASN A 76 -7.77 28.14 4.41
C ASN A 76 -8.30 28.61 3.06
N ASP A 77 -7.75 29.69 2.51
CA ASP A 77 -8.09 30.15 1.17
C ASP A 77 -7.68 29.13 0.09
N ALA A 78 -6.49 28.52 0.21
CA ALA A 78 -6.08 27.45 -0.70
C ALA A 78 -7.03 26.23 -0.64
N LYS A 79 -7.50 25.83 0.56
CA LYS A 79 -8.50 24.76 0.70
C LYS A 79 -9.86 25.13 0.09
N ARG A 80 -10.31 26.39 0.28
CA ARG A 80 -11.55 26.90 -0.34
C ARG A 80 -11.45 26.80 -1.86
N GLN A 81 -10.37 27.32 -2.46
CA GLN A 81 -10.15 27.25 -3.90
C GLN A 81 -10.11 25.80 -4.38
N LEU A 82 -9.40 24.90 -3.69
CA LEU A 82 -9.36 23.48 -4.06
C LEU A 82 -10.75 22.85 -4.10
N SER A 83 -11.63 23.17 -3.15
CA SER A 83 -13.02 22.70 -3.14
C SER A 83 -13.79 23.16 -4.37
N GLU A 84 -13.68 24.45 -4.73
CA GLU A 84 -14.30 25.02 -5.93
C GLU A 84 -13.80 24.35 -7.21
N GLU A 85 -12.50 24.04 -7.29
CA GLU A 85 -11.92 23.34 -8.44
C GLU A 85 -12.40 21.88 -8.55
N ILE A 86 -12.54 21.17 -7.42
CA ILE A 86 -13.07 19.80 -7.39
C ILE A 86 -14.53 19.76 -7.88
N GLU A 87 -15.36 20.72 -7.41
CA GLU A 87 -16.76 20.83 -7.82
C GLU A 87 -16.92 21.23 -9.29
N SER A 88 -16.00 22.05 -9.81
CA SER A 88 -16.00 22.52 -11.19
C SER A 88 -15.47 21.49 -12.19
N TRP A 89 -14.71 20.49 -11.73
CA TRP A 89 -14.16 19.45 -12.59
C TRP A 89 -15.23 18.41 -12.98
N PRO A 90 -15.27 17.96 -14.25
CA PRO A 90 -14.38 18.28 -15.37
C PRO A 90 -14.72 19.60 -16.03
N TYR A 91 -13.68 20.39 -16.35
CA TYR A 91 -13.85 21.72 -16.92
C TYR A 91 -14.40 21.70 -18.35
N ASN A 92 -15.13 22.75 -18.71
CA ASN A 92 -15.68 22.96 -20.06
C ASN A 92 -14.84 23.92 -20.93
N PHE A 93 -13.87 24.63 -20.35
CA PHE A 93 -13.05 25.59 -21.10
C PHE A 93 -11.98 24.92 -21.98
N THR A 94 -11.67 23.64 -21.73
CA THR A 94 -10.68 22.88 -22.49
C THR A 94 -11.18 22.63 -23.90
N ARG A 95 -10.43 23.03 -24.92
CA ARG A 95 -10.81 22.86 -26.34
C ARG A 95 -10.27 21.58 -26.98
N SER A 96 -9.43 20.81 -26.27
CA SER A 96 -8.88 19.57 -26.80
C SER A 96 -9.93 18.47 -26.78
N GLU A 97 -10.12 17.78 -27.91
CA GLU A 97 -10.96 16.59 -28.02
C GLU A 97 -10.48 15.44 -27.12
N ASP A 98 -9.21 15.46 -26.72
CA ASP A 98 -8.63 14.47 -25.80
C ASP A 98 -9.04 14.69 -24.35
N PHE A 99 -9.70 15.80 -24.04
CA PHE A 99 -10.27 16.07 -22.73
C PHE A 99 -11.80 16.13 -22.86
N PRO A 100 -12.50 14.98 -22.74
CA PRO A 100 -13.94 14.94 -22.89
C PRO A 100 -14.60 15.79 -21.82
N HIS A 101 -15.63 16.55 -22.21
CA HIS A 101 -16.44 17.33 -21.29
C HIS A 101 -17.26 16.43 -20.36
N SER A 102 -17.82 17.01 -19.30
CA SER A 102 -18.60 16.27 -18.31
C SER A 102 -19.77 15.46 -18.93
N GLN A 103 -20.45 16.01 -19.93
CA GLN A 103 -21.56 15.32 -20.62
C GLN A 103 -21.09 14.15 -21.51
N GLN A 104 -19.81 14.12 -21.87
CA GLN A 104 -19.19 13.07 -22.68
C GLN A 104 -18.57 11.97 -21.82
N ARG A 105 -18.66 12.08 -20.50
CA ARG A 105 -18.17 11.12 -19.52
C ARG A 105 -19.34 10.33 -18.93
N GLY A 106 -19.04 9.14 -18.44
CA GLY A 106 -20.01 8.27 -17.78
C GLY A 106 -19.82 8.24 -16.27
N GLN A 107 -20.61 7.40 -15.62
CA GLN A 107 -20.54 7.11 -14.19
C GLN A 107 -20.88 5.63 -13.93
N VAL A 108 -20.32 5.10 -12.84
CA VAL A 108 -20.61 3.75 -12.35
C VAL A 108 -20.94 3.84 -10.86
N ASN A 109 -22.09 3.31 -10.46
CA ASN A 109 -22.46 3.17 -9.06
C ASN A 109 -22.57 1.70 -8.67
N GLY A 110 -22.53 1.44 -7.37
CA GLY A 110 -22.89 0.14 -6.80
C GLY A 110 -22.63 0.09 -5.31
N GLN A 111 -22.63 -1.12 -4.77
CA GLN A 111 -22.29 -1.37 -3.37
C GLN A 111 -21.26 -2.49 -3.28
N LEU A 112 -20.19 -2.29 -2.50
CA LEU A 112 -19.21 -3.30 -2.18
C LEU A 112 -19.43 -3.78 -0.75
N LEU A 113 -19.54 -5.09 -0.57
CA LEU A 113 -19.55 -5.75 0.73
C LEU A 113 -18.37 -6.72 0.81
N VAL A 114 -17.94 -7.05 2.02
CA VAL A 114 -16.87 -8.03 2.26
C VAL A 114 -17.45 -9.30 2.89
N GLN A 115 -17.04 -10.45 2.39
CA GLN A 115 -17.31 -11.75 2.99
C GLN A 115 -16.01 -12.39 3.48
N ASP A 116 -15.85 -12.52 4.79
CA ASP A 116 -14.78 -13.33 5.38
C ASP A 116 -15.39 -14.32 6.36
N ARG A 117 -15.55 -15.57 5.89
CA ARG A 117 -16.28 -16.64 6.58
C ARG A 117 -15.68 -17.05 7.93
N TYR A 118 -14.43 -16.67 8.19
CA TYR A 118 -13.76 -16.93 9.46
C TYR A 118 -13.80 -15.74 10.44
N MET A 119 -14.22 -14.55 9.98
CA MET A 119 -14.47 -13.39 10.84
C MET A 119 -15.96 -13.26 11.18
N ASP A 120 -16.82 -13.27 10.15
CA ASP A 120 -18.26 -13.18 10.31
C ASP A 120 -18.97 -14.04 9.26
N LYS A 121 -20.08 -14.66 9.64
CA LYS A 121 -20.95 -15.37 8.69
C LYS A 121 -21.79 -14.41 7.86
N GLN A 122 -21.97 -13.17 8.34
CA GLN A 122 -22.70 -12.12 7.65
C GLN A 122 -21.79 -11.29 6.74
N LEU A 123 -22.38 -10.65 5.74
CA LEU A 123 -21.69 -9.70 4.87
C LEU A 123 -21.36 -8.44 5.66
N MET A 124 -20.09 -8.02 5.61
CA MET A 124 -19.58 -6.82 6.27
C MET A 124 -19.61 -5.63 5.31
N GLN A 125 -19.81 -4.44 5.85
CA GLN A 125 -19.76 -3.21 5.06
C GLN A 125 -18.30 -2.90 4.69
N ALA A 126 -18.02 -2.71 3.39
CA ALA A 126 -16.71 -2.29 2.93
C ALA A 126 -16.54 -0.77 3.11
N LYS A 127 -16.48 -0.27 4.35
CA LYS A 127 -16.37 1.17 4.65
C LYS A 127 -15.03 1.73 4.17
N SER A 128 -15.05 2.90 3.52
CA SER A 128 -13.85 3.63 3.06
C SER A 128 -12.91 2.81 2.15
N ALA A 129 -13.44 1.74 1.56
CA ALA A 129 -12.76 0.91 0.58
C ALA A 129 -12.54 1.73 -0.69
N PHE A 130 -11.36 1.62 -1.28
CA PHE A 130 -11.10 2.25 -2.57
C PHE A 130 -11.68 1.38 -3.66
N VAL A 131 -12.48 1.99 -4.53
CA VAL A 131 -13.09 1.35 -5.69
C VAL A 131 -12.75 2.18 -6.92
N GLY A 132 -12.27 1.53 -7.98
CA GLY A 132 -11.80 2.24 -9.16
C GLY A 132 -11.99 1.46 -10.45
N LEU A 133 -11.94 2.22 -11.54
CA LEU A 133 -11.92 1.70 -12.89
C LEU A 133 -10.52 1.90 -13.46
N ALA A 134 -9.93 0.82 -13.94
CA ALA A 134 -8.63 0.82 -14.61
C ALA A 134 -8.71 -0.11 -15.83
N PRO A 135 -7.71 -0.06 -16.73
CA PRO A 135 -7.66 -0.99 -17.86
C PRO A 135 -7.82 -2.46 -17.42
N PRO A 136 -8.43 -3.32 -18.27
CA PRO A 136 -8.58 -4.73 -17.94
C PRO A 136 -7.23 -5.43 -17.70
N GLY A 137 -7.21 -6.35 -16.73
CA GLY A 137 -5.99 -7.05 -16.34
C GLY A 137 -6.15 -7.87 -15.05
N GLU A 138 -5.01 -8.23 -14.45
CA GLU A 138 -4.97 -8.94 -13.17
C GLU A 138 -5.43 -8.03 -12.01
N ALA A 139 -5.87 -8.64 -10.90
CA ALA A 139 -6.50 -7.92 -9.77
C ALA A 139 -5.65 -6.79 -9.15
N ASP A 140 -4.33 -6.89 -9.21
CA ASP A 140 -3.38 -5.89 -8.70
C ASP A 140 -2.69 -5.06 -9.80
N SER A 141 -3.07 -5.26 -11.07
CA SER A 141 -2.41 -4.64 -12.22
C SER A 141 -2.46 -3.10 -12.16
N TRP A 142 -3.52 -2.55 -11.58
CA TRP A 142 -3.73 -1.11 -11.43
C TRP A 142 -2.67 -0.40 -10.58
N GLN A 143 -1.98 -1.11 -9.68
CA GLN A 143 -0.87 -0.54 -8.88
C GLN A 143 0.36 -0.21 -9.73
N LYS A 144 0.45 -0.82 -10.91
CA LYS A 144 1.57 -0.72 -11.85
C LYS A 144 1.16 0.01 -13.13
N GLU A 145 -0.07 0.54 -13.17
CA GLU A 145 -0.61 1.21 -14.34
C GLU A 145 0.00 2.61 -14.51
N GLY A 146 0.68 2.81 -15.64
CA GLY A 146 1.31 4.08 -16.05
C GLY A 146 0.70 4.72 -17.31
N LYS A 147 0.17 3.91 -18.24
CA LYS A 147 -0.35 4.32 -19.57
C LYS A 147 -1.77 4.85 -19.52
N GLY A 148 -2.61 4.22 -18.71
CA GLY A 148 -4.04 4.47 -18.65
C GLY A 148 -4.40 5.73 -17.86
N LEU A 149 -5.71 5.94 -17.74
CA LEU A 149 -6.33 6.99 -16.94
C LEU A 149 -7.25 6.34 -15.90
N PRO A 150 -6.69 5.67 -14.88
CA PRO A 150 -7.51 5.04 -13.85
C PRO A 150 -8.19 6.10 -13.00
N ILE A 151 -9.39 5.80 -12.51
CA ILE A 151 -10.16 6.70 -11.65
C ILE A 151 -10.67 5.94 -10.44
N TRP A 152 -10.61 6.60 -9.28
CA TRP A 152 -10.89 5.98 -7.99
C TRP A 152 -11.83 6.86 -7.16
N THR A 153 -12.61 6.20 -6.33
CA THR A 153 -13.42 6.80 -5.27
C THR A 153 -13.31 5.94 -4.01
N GLN A 154 -13.87 6.42 -2.91
CA GLN A 154 -14.07 5.61 -1.71
C GLN A 154 -15.54 5.31 -1.51
N THR A 155 -15.82 4.14 -0.96
CA THR A 155 -17.16 3.77 -0.50
C THR A 155 -17.56 4.58 0.75
N ASP A 156 -18.87 4.76 0.92
CA ASP A 156 -19.44 5.31 2.15
C ASP A 156 -19.49 4.29 3.30
N GLU A 157 -20.13 4.67 4.40
CA GLU A 157 -20.30 3.87 5.63
C GLU A 157 -21.00 2.52 5.41
N ILE A 158 -21.77 2.38 4.32
CA ILE A 158 -22.50 1.16 3.96
C ILE A 158 -21.99 0.55 2.66
N GLY A 159 -20.74 0.85 2.29
CA GLY A 159 -20.09 0.23 1.14
C GLY A 159 -20.58 0.75 -0.22
N ARG A 160 -21.42 1.78 -0.30
CA ARG A 160 -21.87 2.32 -1.60
C ARG A 160 -20.81 3.21 -2.21
N PHE A 161 -20.62 3.11 -3.51
CA PHE A 161 -19.69 3.94 -4.27
C PHE A 161 -20.38 4.60 -5.47
N ASN A 162 -19.83 5.74 -5.87
CA ASN A 162 -20.19 6.43 -7.10
C ASN A 162 -18.91 6.96 -7.75
N ILE A 163 -18.51 6.36 -8.86
CA ILE A 163 -17.38 6.79 -9.67
C ILE A 163 -17.95 7.67 -10.79
N LYS A 164 -17.76 8.98 -10.66
CA LYS A 164 -18.25 9.98 -11.63
C LYS A 164 -17.19 10.32 -12.66
N ASN A 165 -17.62 10.95 -13.75
CA ASN A 165 -16.74 11.59 -14.73
C ASN A 165 -15.73 10.63 -15.40
N VAL A 166 -16.13 9.38 -15.57
CA VAL A 166 -15.33 8.33 -16.19
C VAL A 166 -15.26 8.55 -17.69
N ARG A 167 -14.07 8.48 -18.28
CA ARG A 167 -13.92 8.60 -19.73
C ARG A 167 -14.57 7.40 -20.45
N PRO A 168 -15.10 7.59 -21.67
CA PRO A 168 -15.50 6.46 -22.49
C PRO A 168 -14.34 5.49 -22.72
N GLY A 169 -14.61 4.19 -22.64
CA GLY A 169 -13.59 3.15 -22.70
C GLY A 169 -14.07 1.83 -22.10
N VAL A 170 -13.18 0.83 -22.11
CA VAL A 170 -13.43 -0.49 -21.51
C VAL A 170 -12.54 -0.63 -20.28
N TYR A 171 -13.13 -1.03 -19.16
CA TYR A 171 -12.48 -1.09 -17.85
C TYR A 171 -12.84 -2.39 -17.12
N ASN A 172 -12.00 -2.82 -16.18
CA ASN A 172 -12.48 -3.64 -15.07
C ASN A 172 -12.64 -2.76 -13.83
N LEU A 173 -13.55 -3.17 -12.94
CA LEU A 173 -13.68 -2.58 -11.62
C LEU A 173 -12.77 -3.32 -10.65
N TYR A 174 -11.95 -2.55 -9.94
CA TYR A 174 -11.06 -3.04 -8.90
C TYR A 174 -11.44 -2.42 -7.57
N ALA A 175 -11.19 -3.14 -6.49
CA ALA A 175 -11.33 -2.57 -5.16
C ALA A 175 -10.35 -3.18 -4.17
N TRP A 176 -10.13 -2.48 -3.06
CA TRP A 176 -9.53 -3.06 -1.88
C TRP A 176 -10.07 -2.34 -0.64
N ALA A 177 -10.08 -3.02 0.49
CA ALA A 177 -10.71 -2.54 1.71
C ALA A 177 -9.72 -2.58 2.89
N HIS A 178 -9.65 -1.50 3.64
CA HIS A 178 -8.93 -1.45 4.92
C HIS A 178 -9.45 -2.56 5.84
N GLY A 179 -8.54 -3.28 6.52
CA GLY A 179 -8.91 -4.41 7.36
C GLY A 179 -8.93 -5.75 6.62
N PHE A 180 -8.65 -5.78 5.31
CA PHE A 180 -8.60 -7.00 4.52
C PHE A 180 -7.39 -7.03 3.58
N ILE A 181 -6.66 -8.14 3.58
CA ILE A 181 -5.58 -8.40 2.60
C ILE A 181 -6.16 -8.62 1.20
N GLY A 182 -5.32 -8.47 0.18
CA GLY A 182 -5.67 -8.76 -1.21
C GLY A 182 -6.35 -7.60 -1.96
N SER A 183 -6.77 -7.90 -3.19
CA SER A 183 -7.48 -6.99 -4.07
C SER A 183 -8.68 -7.70 -4.68
N TYR A 184 -9.79 -6.99 -4.74
CA TYR A 184 -10.98 -7.37 -5.50
C TYR A 184 -10.82 -6.94 -6.96
N LYS A 185 -11.28 -7.80 -7.86
CA LYS A 185 -11.52 -7.50 -9.27
C LYS A 185 -12.89 -8.06 -9.64
N LEU A 186 -13.72 -7.23 -10.27
CA LEU A 186 -14.92 -7.72 -10.94
C LEU A 186 -14.53 -8.33 -12.29
N ASP A 187 -14.79 -9.61 -12.48
CA ASP A 187 -14.56 -10.32 -13.75
C ASP A 187 -15.65 -10.00 -14.79
N LEU A 188 -15.77 -8.70 -15.09
CA LEU A 188 -16.64 -8.15 -16.11
C LEU A 188 -15.97 -6.95 -16.76
N ASP A 189 -15.98 -6.93 -18.09
CA ASP A 189 -15.59 -5.75 -18.86
C ASP A 189 -16.73 -4.73 -18.85
N ILE A 190 -16.48 -3.59 -18.21
CA ILE A 190 -17.40 -2.46 -18.14
C ILE A 190 -17.10 -1.51 -19.29
N THR A 191 -18.03 -1.42 -20.24
CA THR A 191 -17.94 -0.47 -21.35
C THR A 191 -18.65 0.83 -21.00
N ILE A 192 -17.88 1.91 -20.86
CA ILE A 192 -18.38 3.27 -20.62
C ILE A 192 -18.59 3.96 -21.96
N LEU A 193 -19.82 4.43 -22.20
CA LEU A 193 -20.16 5.30 -23.32
C LEU A 193 -20.43 6.74 -22.82
N PRO A 194 -20.38 7.76 -23.69
CA PRO A 194 -20.70 9.14 -23.32
C PRO A 194 -22.05 9.27 -22.62
N GLY A 195 -22.07 9.91 -21.44
CA GLY A 195 -23.29 10.13 -20.66
C GLY A 195 -23.86 8.89 -19.96
N ASN A 196 -23.23 7.71 -20.10
CA ASN A 196 -23.73 6.48 -19.50
C ASN A 196 -23.77 6.57 -17.98
N LYS A 197 -24.84 6.00 -17.41
CA LYS A 197 -24.98 5.73 -15.99
C LYS A 197 -25.13 4.23 -15.82
N ILE A 198 -24.09 3.57 -15.33
CA ILE A 198 -24.11 2.13 -15.07
C ILE A 198 -24.39 1.92 -13.59
N GLU A 199 -25.41 1.11 -13.30
CA GLU A 199 -25.72 0.68 -11.94
C GLU A 199 -25.29 -0.77 -11.80
N LEU A 200 -24.28 -0.99 -10.95
CA LEU A 200 -23.92 -2.31 -10.47
C LEU A 200 -24.73 -2.60 -9.22
N ASN A 201 -25.19 -3.85 -9.07
CA ASN A 201 -25.83 -4.29 -7.84
C ASN A 201 -24.79 -4.41 -6.71
N THR A 202 -25.15 -5.11 -5.64
CA THR A 202 -24.21 -5.49 -4.59
C THR A 202 -23.13 -6.42 -5.14
N LEU A 203 -21.88 -6.01 -4.99
CA LEU A 203 -20.66 -6.75 -5.26
C LEU A 203 -20.13 -7.33 -3.95
N ILE A 204 -19.63 -8.56 -3.99
CA ILE A 204 -19.08 -9.25 -2.82
C ILE A 204 -17.59 -9.44 -3.06
N TYR A 205 -16.78 -8.86 -2.17
CA TYR A 205 -15.36 -9.15 -2.09
C TYR A 205 -15.13 -10.29 -1.10
N ASP A 206 -14.58 -11.40 -1.59
CA ASP A 206 -14.08 -12.51 -0.77
C ASP A 206 -12.55 -12.37 -0.63
N PRO A 207 -12.03 -11.83 0.48
CA PRO A 207 -10.59 -11.68 0.67
C PRO A 207 -9.89 -13.05 0.76
N PRO A 208 -8.60 -13.14 0.39
CA PRO A 208 -7.83 -14.38 0.50
C PRO A 208 -7.91 -15.01 1.89
N ARG A 209 -8.37 -16.25 1.95
CA ARG A 209 -8.64 -16.98 3.19
C ARG A 209 -8.65 -18.49 2.96
N ASN A 210 -7.69 -19.21 3.55
CA ASN A 210 -7.55 -20.66 3.46
C ASN A 210 -7.96 -21.39 4.76
N GLY A 211 -7.95 -20.69 5.90
CA GLY A 211 -8.36 -21.26 7.17
C GLY A 211 -8.55 -20.25 8.31
N PRO A 212 -8.85 -20.74 9.52
CA PRO A 212 -9.03 -19.86 10.68
C PRO A 212 -7.71 -19.19 11.06
N THR A 213 -7.76 -17.91 11.43
CA THR A 213 -6.60 -17.18 11.97
C THR A 213 -6.15 -17.85 13.27
N LEU A 214 -4.87 -18.24 13.34
CA LEU A 214 -4.23 -18.69 14.57
C LEU A 214 -3.61 -17.51 15.33
N TRP A 215 -3.01 -16.59 14.58
CA TRP A 215 -2.51 -15.30 15.06
C TRP A 215 -2.23 -14.38 13.87
N GLU A 216 -2.11 -13.09 14.16
CA GLU A 216 -1.81 -12.04 13.20
C GLU A 216 -0.97 -10.92 13.82
N ILE A 217 -0.29 -10.15 12.99
CA ILE A 217 0.59 -9.02 13.35
C ILE A 217 0.31 -7.89 12.35
N GLY A 218 0.00 -6.69 12.87
CA GLY A 218 -0.30 -5.50 12.07
C GLY A 218 -1.78 -5.35 11.71
N ILE A 219 -2.08 -4.36 10.86
CA ILE A 219 -3.40 -4.06 10.32
C ILE A 219 -3.28 -4.12 8.79
N PRO A 220 -4.12 -4.90 8.09
CA PRO A 220 -4.03 -4.97 6.63
C PRO A 220 -4.61 -3.70 5.99
N ASP A 221 -3.77 -2.69 5.82
CA ASP A 221 -4.13 -1.36 5.29
C ASP A 221 -3.12 -0.81 4.28
N ARG A 222 -2.18 -1.67 3.87
CA ARG A 222 -1.11 -1.45 2.90
C ARG A 222 -0.02 -0.49 3.40
N THR A 223 0.08 -0.24 4.70
CA THR A 223 1.11 0.62 5.28
C THR A 223 1.84 -0.07 6.45
N ALA A 224 3.01 0.45 6.79
CA ALA A 224 3.77 0.05 7.97
C ALA A 224 3.68 1.09 9.11
N ALA A 225 2.62 1.90 9.11
CA ALA A 225 2.54 3.12 9.92
C ALA A 225 2.22 2.83 11.40
N GLU A 226 1.58 1.71 11.68
CA GLU A 226 1.20 1.25 13.00
C GLU A 226 2.31 0.52 13.75
N PHE A 227 3.38 0.15 13.05
CA PHE A 227 4.55 -0.51 13.62
C PHE A 227 5.47 0.47 14.37
N PHE A 228 6.49 -0.07 15.05
CA PHE A 228 7.39 0.71 15.87
C PHE A 228 8.30 1.64 15.03
N ILE A 229 7.96 2.93 15.08
CA ILE A 229 8.80 4.03 14.57
C ILE A 229 9.71 4.53 15.71
N PRO A 230 11.04 4.34 15.62
CA PRO A 230 11.95 4.76 16.67
C PRO A 230 12.03 6.29 16.78
N GLU A 231 12.59 6.78 17.88
CA GLU A 231 13.01 8.19 17.92
C GLU A 231 14.08 8.45 16.85
N PRO A 232 14.17 9.67 16.29
CA PRO A 232 15.29 10.03 15.42
C PRO A 232 16.58 10.23 16.23
N TYR A 233 17.72 10.32 15.53
CA TYR A 233 18.93 10.83 16.14
C TYR A 233 18.76 12.32 16.47
N PRO A 234 19.20 12.80 17.66
CA PRO A 234 18.98 14.20 18.07
C PRO A 234 19.46 15.24 17.06
N GLN A 235 20.56 14.97 16.35
CA GLN A 235 21.13 15.87 15.35
C GLN A 235 20.34 15.95 14.03
N TYR A 236 19.40 15.02 13.78
CA TYR A 236 18.59 14.96 12.57
C TYR A 236 17.11 15.28 12.80
N VAL A 237 16.73 15.65 14.03
CA VAL A 237 15.35 15.98 14.38
C VAL A 237 14.84 17.13 13.51
N ASN A 238 13.78 16.87 12.76
CA ASN A 238 12.99 17.90 12.09
C ASN A 238 11.71 18.16 12.89
N SER A 239 11.60 19.37 13.46
CA SER A 239 10.48 19.75 14.31
C SER A 239 9.13 19.80 13.60
N ILE A 240 9.12 19.95 12.27
CA ILE A 240 7.89 19.97 11.45
C ILE A 240 7.24 18.59 11.40
N THR A 241 8.03 17.52 11.49
CA THR A 241 7.59 16.12 11.40
C THR A 241 7.63 15.40 12.75
N ASN A 242 7.51 16.16 13.85
CA ASN A 242 7.47 15.59 15.20
C ASN A 242 6.08 15.09 15.63
N ASP A 243 5.04 15.40 14.86
CA ASP A 243 3.71 14.84 15.09
C ASP A 243 3.73 13.32 14.97
N GLY A 244 2.92 12.63 15.77
CA GLY A 244 2.87 11.17 15.77
C GLY A 244 2.52 10.59 14.39
N ALA A 245 1.68 11.28 13.61
CA ALA A 245 1.30 10.86 12.27
C ALA A 245 2.43 10.99 11.24
N ASP A 246 3.41 11.87 11.47
CA ASP A 246 4.51 12.14 10.52
C ASP A 246 5.88 11.73 11.08
N LYS A 247 5.94 11.11 12.25
CA LYS A 247 7.19 10.72 12.92
C LYS A 247 8.09 9.84 12.04
N PHE A 248 7.49 9.03 11.15
CA PHE A 248 8.23 8.20 10.19
C PHE A 248 9.00 9.00 9.14
N ARG A 249 8.73 10.32 9.01
CA ARG A 249 9.38 11.21 8.03
C ARG A 249 10.74 11.74 8.48
N GLN A 250 11.21 11.35 9.66
CA GLN A 250 12.51 11.75 10.18
C GLN A 250 13.64 11.03 9.43
N TYR A 251 14.74 11.74 9.16
CA TYR A 251 15.90 11.17 8.49
C TYR A 251 16.65 10.18 9.39
N GLY A 252 17.12 9.07 8.82
CA GLY A 252 18.03 8.12 9.49
C GLY A 252 17.34 7.12 10.42
N LEU A 253 16.01 7.00 10.40
CA LEU A 253 15.29 6.07 11.28
C LEU A 253 15.65 4.61 11.04
N TRP A 254 15.97 4.20 9.82
CA TRP A 254 16.39 2.83 9.50
C TRP A 254 17.68 2.43 10.26
N ASP A 255 18.64 3.35 10.40
CA ASP A 255 19.93 3.07 11.06
C ASP A 255 19.76 2.84 12.57
N ARG A 256 18.65 3.34 13.16
CA ARG A 256 18.31 3.09 14.59
C ARG A 256 18.13 1.61 14.91
N TYR A 257 17.84 0.76 13.93
CA TYR A 257 17.71 -0.68 14.13
C TYR A 257 18.97 -1.27 14.78
N SER A 258 20.16 -0.88 14.30
CA SER A 258 21.43 -1.42 14.82
C SER A 258 21.74 -0.94 16.25
N ASP A 259 21.26 0.24 16.63
CA ASP A 259 21.42 0.79 17.99
C ASP A 259 20.51 0.12 19.01
N ILE A 260 19.30 -0.24 18.58
CA ILE A 260 18.26 -0.83 19.42
C ILE A 260 18.52 -2.34 19.60
N TYR A 261 18.81 -3.02 18.50
CA TYR A 261 18.94 -4.47 18.46
C TYR A 261 20.42 -4.90 18.50
N ARG A 262 21.27 -4.34 19.37
CA ARG A 262 22.75 -4.42 19.24
C ARG A 262 23.32 -5.83 19.08
N ASP A 263 22.88 -6.76 19.91
CA ASP A 263 23.50 -8.08 20.05
C ASP A 263 22.72 -9.19 19.32
N SER A 264 21.46 -8.94 18.97
CA SER A 264 20.56 -9.91 18.34
C SER A 264 19.50 -9.22 17.51
N ASP A 265 18.90 -9.91 16.55
CA ASP A 265 17.80 -9.37 15.75
C ASP A 265 16.45 -9.45 16.48
N LEU A 266 15.46 -8.78 15.91
CA LEU A 266 14.11 -8.67 16.45
C LEU A 266 13.49 -10.05 16.76
N VAL A 267 12.95 -10.19 17.98
CA VAL A 267 12.16 -11.35 18.41
C VAL A 267 10.78 -10.87 18.84
N TYR A 268 9.77 -11.26 18.09
CA TYR A 268 8.36 -10.99 18.38
C TYR A 268 7.70 -12.25 18.95
N THR A 269 7.08 -12.15 20.13
CA THR A 269 6.37 -13.27 20.76
C THR A 269 4.87 -13.02 20.72
N VAL A 270 4.15 -13.82 19.93
CA VAL A 270 2.69 -13.74 19.78
C VAL A 270 2.00 -13.88 21.14
N GLY A 271 1.08 -12.96 21.43
CA GLY A 271 0.36 -12.91 22.70
C GLY A 271 1.13 -12.24 23.85
N THR A 272 2.35 -11.75 23.61
CA THR A 272 3.15 -11.00 24.61
C THR A 272 3.68 -9.69 24.06
N SER A 273 4.27 -9.71 22.86
CA SER A 273 4.77 -8.52 22.18
C SER A 273 3.64 -7.65 21.64
N ASN A 274 3.89 -6.35 21.49
CA ASN A 274 2.99 -5.37 20.89
C ASN A 274 3.62 -4.85 19.59
N TYR A 275 2.95 -5.03 18.45
CA TYR A 275 3.54 -4.66 17.14
C TYR A 275 3.85 -3.17 17.02
N SER A 276 3.10 -2.28 17.69
CA SER A 276 3.39 -0.84 17.71
C SER A 276 4.66 -0.43 18.47
N LYS A 277 5.26 -1.36 19.23
CA LYS A 277 6.43 -1.12 20.09
C LYS A 277 7.59 -2.06 19.82
N ASP A 278 7.28 -3.30 19.47
CA ASP A 278 8.23 -4.41 19.41
C ASP A 278 8.46 -4.91 17.98
N TRP A 279 7.66 -4.45 17.01
CA TRP A 279 7.84 -4.75 15.59
C TRP A 279 8.40 -3.51 14.88
N PHE A 280 9.70 -3.50 14.58
CA PHE A 280 10.34 -2.37 13.91
C PHE A 280 9.71 -2.14 12.53
N PHE A 281 9.48 -0.88 12.14
CA PHE A 281 8.70 -0.56 10.93
C PHE A 281 9.33 -1.04 9.61
N ALA A 282 10.66 -1.23 9.58
CA ALA A 282 11.39 -1.67 8.40
C ALA A 282 12.39 -2.80 8.73
N HIS A 283 12.24 -3.94 8.06
CA HIS A 283 13.22 -5.02 8.07
C HIS A 283 14.42 -4.63 7.24
N VAL A 284 15.43 -4.11 7.93
CA VAL A 284 16.65 -3.54 7.36
C VAL A 284 17.84 -4.45 7.69
N PRO A 285 18.90 -4.43 6.86
CA PRO A 285 20.13 -5.09 7.19
C PRO A 285 20.82 -4.34 8.34
N ARG A 286 21.67 -5.06 9.07
CA ARG A 286 22.37 -4.50 10.22
C ARG A 286 23.65 -3.84 9.77
N LYS A 287 23.83 -2.58 10.15
CA LYS A 287 25.08 -1.83 9.94
C LYS A 287 26.15 -2.34 10.91
N ILE A 288 27.32 -2.68 10.40
CA ILE A 288 28.44 -3.24 11.18
C ILE A 288 29.74 -2.41 11.09
N GLY A 289 29.69 -1.20 10.50
CA GLY A 289 30.83 -0.28 10.35
C GLY A 289 31.33 -0.16 8.91
N ASP A 290 32.04 0.92 8.57
CA ASP A 290 32.60 1.21 7.23
C ASP A 290 31.61 1.00 6.06
N ASP A 291 30.37 1.47 6.22
CA ASP A 291 29.25 1.28 5.28
C ASP A 291 28.90 -0.18 4.94
N ARG A 292 29.45 -1.14 5.68
CA ARG A 292 29.12 -2.56 5.55
C ARG A 292 27.86 -2.88 6.32
N CYS A 293 27.01 -3.68 5.69
CA CYS A 293 25.82 -4.23 6.30
C CYS A 293 25.87 -5.76 6.25
N ARG A 294 25.13 -6.41 7.16
CA ARG A 294 24.90 -7.86 7.12
C ARG A 294 23.40 -8.17 7.15
N PRO A 295 22.98 -9.34 6.64
CA PRO A 295 21.59 -9.80 6.72
C PRO A 295 21.07 -9.81 8.16
N THR A 296 19.76 -9.65 8.32
CA THR A 296 19.07 -9.74 9.61
C THR A 296 18.01 -10.82 9.55
N THR A 297 17.77 -11.49 10.68
CA THR A 297 16.78 -12.56 10.80
C THR A 297 15.85 -12.31 11.98
N TRP A 298 14.62 -11.91 11.67
CA TRP A 298 13.58 -11.71 12.66
C TRP A 298 12.92 -13.03 13.04
N GLN A 299 12.52 -13.16 14.30
CA GLN A 299 11.86 -14.36 14.83
C GLN A 299 10.44 -14.05 15.27
N ILE A 300 9.46 -14.79 14.76
CA ILE A 300 8.10 -14.81 15.29
C ILE A 300 7.93 -16.09 16.10
N LYS A 301 7.85 -15.95 17.42
CA LYS A 301 7.65 -17.05 18.37
C LYS A 301 6.18 -17.15 18.75
N TYR A 302 5.63 -18.35 18.73
CA TYR A 302 4.22 -18.59 19.07
C TYR A 302 4.04 -20.03 19.56
N ASN A 303 2.91 -20.27 20.24
CA ASN A 303 2.53 -21.60 20.70
C ASN A 303 1.31 -22.11 19.93
N LEU A 304 1.34 -23.37 19.52
CA LEU A 304 0.18 -24.07 18.96
C LEU A 304 -0.32 -25.11 19.96
N GLN A 305 -1.61 -25.05 20.31
CA GLN A 305 -2.22 -26.00 21.24
C GLN A 305 -2.31 -27.40 20.62
N ASP A 306 -2.67 -27.48 19.35
CA ASP A 306 -2.71 -28.70 18.57
C ASP A 306 -2.19 -28.46 17.16
N VAL A 307 -1.68 -29.52 16.53
CA VAL A 307 -1.15 -29.49 15.17
C VAL A 307 -1.76 -30.64 14.36
N ASN A 308 -2.35 -30.31 13.21
CA ASN A 308 -2.75 -31.31 12.24
C ASN A 308 -1.60 -31.57 11.27
N ASN A 309 -0.81 -32.62 11.54
CA ASN A 309 0.36 -32.97 10.73
C ASN A 309 0.06 -33.27 9.26
N ARG A 310 -1.21 -33.60 8.92
CA ARG A 310 -1.66 -33.87 7.54
C ARG A 310 -2.34 -32.67 6.89
N GLY A 311 -2.60 -31.61 7.66
CA GLY A 311 -3.22 -30.39 7.16
C GLY A 311 -2.21 -29.45 6.49
N THR A 312 -2.72 -28.52 5.70
CA THR A 312 -1.95 -27.42 5.12
C THR A 312 -2.28 -26.14 5.86
N TYR A 313 -1.26 -25.51 6.44
CA TYR A 313 -1.35 -24.18 7.05
C TYR A 313 -1.00 -23.14 5.99
N THR A 314 -1.42 -21.90 6.18
CA THR A 314 -1.04 -20.80 5.28
C THR A 314 -0.44 -19.64 6.07
N LEU A 315 0.75 -19.18 5.71
CA LEU A 315 1.27 -17.90 6.15
C LEU A 315 0.94 -16.85 5.07
N GLN A 316 0.04 -15.92 5.39
CA GLN A 316 -0.17 -14.72 4.59
C GLN A 316 0.87 -13.68 5.02
N MET A 317 1.65 -13.19 4.06
CA MET A 317 2.67 -12.16 4.28
C MET A 317 2.42 -11.01 3.30
N ALA A 318 1.85 -9.92 3.81
CA ALA A 318 1.61 -8.70 3.08
C ALA A 318 2.76 -7.71 3.32
N ILE A 319 3.26 -7.14 2.22
CA ILE A 319 4.38 -6.21 2.17
C ILE A 319 3.84 -4.85 1.74
N ALA A 320 4.04 -3.83 2.59
CA ALA A 320 3.71 -2.44 2.30
C ALA A 320 4.71 -1.80 1.33
N ALA A 321 6.00 -2.14 1.46
CA ALA A 321 7.07 -1.63 0.60
C ALA A 321 8.28 -2.58 0.59
N ALA A 322 9.07 -2.54 -0.48
CA ALA A 322 10.35 -3.21 -0.56
C ALA A 322 11.34 -2.42 -1.44
N SER A 323 12.61 -2.44 -1.06
CA SER A 323 13.70 -1.82 -1.79
C SER A 323 14.85 -2.82 -1.92
N PHE A 324 15.04 -3.38 -3.11
CA PHE A 324 16.14 -4.33 -3.40
C PHE A 324 16.26 -5.48 -2.37
N ALA A 325 15.15 -5.93 -1.82
CA ALA A 325 15.16 -6.86 -0.72
C ALA A 325 14.81 -8.28 -1.17
N GLU A 326 15.18 -9.26 -0.38
CA GLU A 326 14.73 -10.65 -0.53
C GLU A 326 14.46 -11.19 0.86
N VAL A 327 13.24 -11.69 1.08
CA VAL A 327 12.82 -12.28 2.36
C VAL A 327 12.72 -13.78 2.20
N GLU A 328 13.52 -14.48 2.98
CA GLU A 328 13.43 -15.92 3.16
C GLU A 328 12.62 -16.25 4.41
N VAL A 329 11.77 -17.28 4.31
CA VAL A 329 10.92 -17.76 5.40
C VAL A 329 11.30 -19.19 5.75
N GLN A 330 11.58 -19.43 7.02
CA GLN A 330 11.85 -20.76 7.59
C GLN A 330 10.95 -21.04 8.78
N PHE A 331 10.68 -22.34 9.03
CA PHE A 331 9.84 -22.80 10.13
C PHE A 331 10.63 -23.75 11.03
N ASN A 332 10.75 -23.40 12.31
CA ASN A 332 11.35 -24.16 13.41
C ASN A 332 12.84 -24.51 13.30
N ASP A 333 13.43 -24.50 12.11
CA ASP A 333 14.84 -24.73 11.86
C ASP A 333 15.42 -23.57 11.03
N PRO A 334 16.20 -22.66 11.63
CA PRO A 334 16.81 -21.53 10.91
C PRO A 334 17.98 -21.96 10.03
N ASN A 335 18.54 -23.17 10.22
CA ASN A 335 19.76 -23.62 9.55
C ASN A 335 19.47 -24.60 8.40
N SER A 336 18.21 -24.74 7.98
CA SER A 336 17.89 -25.64 6.87
C SER A 336 18.55 -25.14 5.57
N ASP A 337 19.19 -26.05 4.83
CA ASP A 337 19.96 -25.75 3.61
C ASP A 337 19.18 -24.96 2.53
N ARG A 338 17.84 -25.03 2.57
CA ARG A 338 16.97 -24.29 1.66
C ARG A 338 15.87 -23.59 2.45
N PRO A 339 15.55 -22.32 2.14
CA PRO A 339 14.39 -21.67 2.71
C PRO A 339 13.10 -22.39 2.27
N HIS A 340 12.11 -22.46 3.16
CA HIS A 340 10.78 -22.97 2.80
C HIS A 340 10.15 -22.09 1.72
N PHE A 341 10.35 -20.78 1.81
CA PHE A 341 9.90 -19.81 0.83
C PHE A 341 10.92 -18.67 0.69
N THR A 342 11.03 -18.11 -0.52
CA THR A 342 11.75 -16.87 -0.78
C THR A 342 10.93 -15.99 -1.70
N THR A 343 10.86 -14.70 -1.40
CA THR A 343 10.26 -13.71 -2.31
C THR A 343 11.07 -13.54 -3.59
N LYS A 344 12.30 -14.06 -3.64
CA LYS A 344 13.38 -13.58 -4.52
C LYS A 344 13.59 -12.08 -4.31
N ARG A 345 14.45 -11.48 -5.14
CA ARG A 345 14.63 -10.03 -5.14
C ARG A 345 13.34 -9.33 -5.56
N ILE A 346 12.86 -8.46 -4.68
CA ILE A 346 11.68 -7.63 -4.85
C ILE A 346 12.01 -6.17 -4.53
N GLY A 347 11.15 -5.25 -4.97
CA GLY A 347 11.20 -3.86 -4.52
C GLY A 347 11.43 -2.84 -5.62
N TYR A 348 12.38 -1.93 -5.42
CA TYR A 348 12.69 -0.70 -6.20
C TYR A 348 11.86 0.54 -5.84
N ASP A 349 10.96 0.46 -4.86
CA ASP A 349 10.12 1.61 -4.51
C ASP A 349 10.87 2.74 -3.79
N ASN A 350 11.98 2.41 -3.10
CA ASN A 350 12.78 3.34 -2.32
C ASN A 350 11.98 4.06 -1.21
N ALA A 351 10.98 3.41 -0.61
CA ALA A 351 10.16 4.02 0.44
C ALA A 351 10.98 4.41 1.67
N VAL A 352 11.87 3.53 2.16
CA VAL A 352 12.75 3.78 3.32
C VAL A 352 13.65 5.01 3.14
N PRO A 353 14.51 5.10 2.10
CA PRO A 353 15.37 6.27 1.90
C PRO A 353 14.60 7.56 1.61
N ARG A 354 13.28 7.48 1.33
CA ARG A 354 12.40 8.63 1.10
C ARG A 354 11.45 8.91 2.26
N HIS A 355 11.71 8.30 3.41
CA HIS A 355 10.95 8.45 4.65
C HIS A 355 9.44 8.22 4.46
N GLY A 356 9.09 7.22 3.64
CA GLY A 356 7.74 6.70 3.51
C GLY A 356 7.51 5.49 4.41
N ILE A 357 6.25 5.09 4.54
CA ILE A 357 5.80 3.87 5.25
C ILE A 357 5.07 2.88 4.34
N HIS A 358 4.95 3.20 3.04
CA HIS A 358 4.39 2.31 2.03
C HIS A 358 4.95 2.64 0.65
N GLY A 359 4.83 1.68 -0.25
CA GLY A 359 5.22 1.75 -1.64
C GLY A 359 4.33 0.82 -2.45
N LEU A 360 4.94 -0.12 -3.19
CA LEU A 360 4.19 -1.10 -3.97
C LEU A 360 3.78 -2.29 -3.09
N TYR A 361 2.48 -2.47 -2.91
CA TYR A 361 1.92 -3.58 -2.14
C TYR A 361 2.17 -4.93 -2.81
N ARG A 362 2.51 -5.95 -2.01
CA ARG A 362 2.65 -7.34 -2.46
C ARG A 362 2.09 -8.28 -1.41
N LEU A 363 1.31 -9.28 -1.84
CA LEU A 363 0.79 -10.32 -0.96
C LEU A 363 1.38 -11.68 -1.36
N TYR A 364 1.93 -12.39 -0.39
CA TYR A 364 2.38 -13.77 -0.53
C TYR A 364 1.52 -14.69 0.31
N SER A 365 0.95 -15.72 -0.32
CA SER A 365 0.23 -16.80 0.35
C SER A 365 1.11 -18.04 0.36
N ILE A 366 1.70 -18.36 1.51
CA ILE A 366 2.72 -19.40 1.63
C ILE A 366 2.09 -20.63 2.28
N GLU A 367 1.89 -21.69 1.51
CA GLU A 367 1.42 -22.98 2.03
C GLU A 367 2.53 -23.70 2.80
N VAL A 368 2.18 -24.25 3.97
CA VAL A 368 3.12 -24.92 4.87
C VAL A 368 2.52 -26.25 5.34
N PRO A 369 3.17 -27.39 5.03
CA PRO A 369 2.72 -28.69 5.51
C PRO A 369 2.71 -28.77 7.04
N GLY A 370 1.66 -29.33 7.61
CA GLY A 370 1.44 -29.41 9.06
C GLY A 370 2.58 -30.06 9.85
N TYR A 371 3.29 -31.04 9.27
CA TYR A 371 4.44 -31.70 9.90
C TYR A 371 5.64 -30.78 10.16
N ARG A 372 5.66 -29.56 9.57
CA ARG A 372 6.67 -28.53 9.87
C ARG A 372 6.45 -27.88 11.23
N PHE A 373 5.25 -27.98 11.79
CA PHE A 373 4.89 -27.45 13.10
C PHE A 373 4.90 -28.53 14.17
N ARG A 374 4.96 -28.10 15.43
CA ARG A 374 4.87 -28.98 16.60
C ARG A 374 3.91 -28.41 17.62
N LYS A 375 3.33 -29.28 18.45
CA LYS A 375 2.56 -28.85 19.63
C LYS A 375 3.48 -28.08 20.58
N GLY A 376 2.99 -26.98 21.14
CA GLY A 376 3.77 -26.05 21.95
C GLY A 376 4.54 -25.04 21.09
N SER A 377 5.80 -24.79 21.44
CA SER A 377 6.58 -23.67 20.91
C SER A 377 7.03 -23.88 19.46
N ASN A 378 6.72 -22.91 18.61
CA ASN A 378 7.16 -22.81 17.24
C ASN A 378 7.86 -21.47 17.00
N THR A 379 8.66 -21.40 15.95
CA THR A 379 9.30 -20.15 15.51
C THR A 379 9.27 -20.07 13.99
N ILE A 380 8.82 -18.92 13.46
CA ILE A 380 9.06 -18.54 12.07
C ILE A 380 10.26 -17.62 12.05
N TYR A 381 11.19 -17.88 11.14
CA TYR A 381 12.32 -17.00 10.88
C TYR A 381 12.07 -16.27 9.56
N LEU A 382 12.18 -14.95 9.60
CA LEU A 382 12.13 -14.09 8.42
C LEU A 382 13.53 -13.51 8.24
N THR A 383 14.24 -13.92 7.20
CA THR A 383 15.59 -13.43 6.92
C THR A 383 15.54 -12.47 5.73
N GLN A 384 15.87 -11.20 5.95
CA GLN A 384 16.19 -10.30 4.85
C GLN A 384 17.65 -10.57 4.47
N THR A 385 17.87 -11.15 3.29
CA THR A 385 19.18 -11.74 2.91
C THR A 385 20.11 -10.75 2.21
N ARG A 386 19.59 -9.62 1.72
CA ARG A 386 20.36 -8.67 0.92
C ARG A 386 20.87 -7.52 1.79
N SER A 387 22.19 -7.33 1.81
CA SER A 387 22.82 -6.35 2.71
C SER A 387 23.94 -5.56 2.03
N ASP A 388 23.79 -5.24 0.75
CA ASP A 388 24.74 -4.43 -0.01
C ASP A 388 24.77 -2.98 0.51
N ASN A 389 23.66 -2.47 1.09
CA ASN A 389 23.59 -1.17 1.76
C ASN A 389 22.39 -1.08 2.74
N SER A 390 22.32 0.00 3.54
CA SER A 390 21.27 0.22 4.55
C SER A 390 19.84 0.36 4.02
N PHE A 391 19.65 0.58 2.71
CA PHE A 391 18.34 0.79 2.09
C PHE A 391 17.75 -0.49 1.49
N GLU A 392 18.46 -1.61 1.54
CA GLU A 392 17.92 -2.91 1.12
C GLU A 392 16.92 -3.42 2.15
N ALA A 393 15.67 -2.97 2.07
CA ALA A 393 14.73 -3.11 3.18
C ALA A 393 13.34 -3.57 2.74
N VAL A 394 12.60 -4.14 3.69
CA VAL A 394 11.18 -4.49 3.54
C VAL A 394 10.37 -3.84 4.64
N MET A 395 9.22 -3.28 4.29
CA MET A 395 8.20 -2.87 5.24
C MET A 395 7.04 -3.86 5.13
N TYR A 396 6.72 -4.53 6.24
CA TYR A 396 5.53 -5.37 6.30
C TYR A 396 4.30 -4.49 6.42
N ASP A 397 3.20 -4.95 5.84
CA ASP A 397 1.85 -4.43 6.09
C ASP A 397 1.20 -5.29 7.18
N TYR A 398 1.10 -6.59 6.90
CA TYR A 398 0.37 -7.51 7.76
C TYR A 398 0.88 -8.93 7.58
N ILE A 399 0.94 -9.69 8.69
CA ILE A 399 1.33 -11.10 8.69
C ILE A 399 0.29 -11.90 9.45
N ARG A 400 -0.20 -12.99 8.85
CA ARG A 400 -1.19 -13.89 9.47
C ARG A 400 -0.82 -15.34 9.25
N LEU A 401 -0.86 -16.15 10.30
CA LEU A 401 -0.85 -17.60 10.18
C LEU A 401 -2.27 -18.15 10.28
N GLU A 402 -2.65 -18.94 9.28
CA GLU A 402 -3.93 -19.64 9.19
C GLU A 402 -3.74 -21.13 9.42
N GLY A 403 -4.68 -21.73 10.16
CA GLY A 403 -4.76 -23.17 10.34
C GLY A 403 -5.31 -23.87 9.08
N PRO A 404 -5.32 -25.21 9.06
CA PRO A 404 -5.95 -25.97 7.99
C PRO A 404 -7.45 -25.67 7.90
N ASN A 405 -7.98 -25.68 6.68
CA ASN A 405 -9.39 -25.44 6.42
C ASN A 405 -10.26 -26.38 7.27
N SER A 406 -11.14 -25.80 8.09
CA SER A 406 -12.06 -26.53 8.96
C SER A 406 -13.51 -26.49 8.46
N LEU A 407 -13.79 -25.83 7.34
CA LEU A 407 -15.14 -25.67 6.79
C LEU A 407 -15.65 -26.89 5.99
N HIS A 408 -14.89 -27.99 5.97
CA HIS A 408 -15.27 -29.26 5.34
C HIS A 408 -15.27 -30.47 6.28
N ASN A 409 -15.40 -30.25 7.60
CA ASN A 409 -15.72 -31.30 8.56
C ASN A 409 -17.16 -31.23 9.04
#